data_AF-A0A7X8FB96-F1
#
_entry.id   AF-A0A7X8FB96-F1
#
_cell.length_a   1.000
_cell.length_b   1.000
_cell.length_c   1.000
_cell.angle_alpha   90.00
_cell.angle_beta   90.00
_cell.angle_gamma   90.00
#
_symmetry.space_group_name_H-M   'P 1'
#
loop_
_entity.id
_entity.type
_entity.pdbx_description
1 polymer ?
#
loop_
_entity_poly.entity_id
_entity_poly.type
_entity_poly.pdbx_seq_one_letter_code
_entity_poly.pdbx_strand_id
1 'polypeptide(L)'
;MKAKFEQSEAMTPDEKFNAVARLSQALEENFITLGELLSDIKRGKLFKFKGYSTFKEFVETEYKMSSSLASKMVQTFDLFIEEMDVDEISLNEIGFDRLQMIRPLVQKSDWGERDEWVDLASELSTADLREHIKEYREQQKEADTDVKKVYIDQYMEKMLAWFNCSRAELNFKLALYFQDADAEAVKKLVKERQRAFETELQTNKEDAP
;
A
#
# COMPACT_ATOMS: atom_id res chain seq x y z
N MET A 1 9.74 45.30 8.99
CA MET A 1 11.19 44.98 8.94
C MET A 1 11.35 43.76 8.04
N LYS A 2 11.93 43.92 6.85
CA LYS A 2 12.28 42.79 5.98
C LYS A 2 13.62 42.26 6.48
N ALA A 3 13.66 41.01 6.93
CA ALA A 3 14.91 40.36 7.29
C ALA A 3 15.82 40.34 6.05
N LYS A 4 16.98 40.98 6.15
CA LYS A 4 18.10 40.80 5.23
C LYS A 4 18.49 39.32 5.35
N PHE A 5 18.30 38.55 4.29
CA PHE A 5 19.09 37.35 4.09
C PHE A 5 20.53 37.82 3.97
N GLU A 6 21.28 37.79 5.07
CA GLU A 6 22.74 37.79 4.99
C GLU A 6 23.10 36.64 4.07
N GLN A 7 23.58 36.97 2.87
CA GLN A 7 24.13 35.98 1.97
C GLN A 7 25.23 35.29 2.75
N SER A 8 24.98 34.04 3.15
CA SER A 8 25.98 33.11 3.63
C SER A 8 27.24 33.31 2.78
N GLU A 9 28.35 33.65 3.42
CA GLU A 9 29.66 33.86 2.79
C GLU A 9 29.84 32.84 1.65
N ALA A 10 30.28 33.34 0.50
CA ALA A 10 30.14 32.72 -0.81
C ALA A 10 30.81 31.33 -0.90
N MET A 11 30.13 30.29 -0.39
CA MET A 11 30.47 28.90 -0.66
C MET A 11 30.46 28.71 -2.17
N THR A 12 31.52 28.10 -2.67
CA THR A 12 31.61 27.66 -4.06
C THR A 12 30.47 26.67 -4.37
N PRO A 13 30.07 26.52 -5.64
CA PRO A 13 29.06 25.54 -6.02
C PRO A 13 29.38 24.12 -5.50
N ASP A 14 30.65 23.70 -5.57
CA ASP A 14 31.09 22.39 -5.11
C ASP A 14 30.99 22.24 -3.59
N GLU A 15 31.34 23.28 -2.82
CA GLU A 15 31.15 23.27 -1.36
C GLU A 15 29.66 23.17 -0.99
N LYS A 16 28.77 23.81 -1.77
CA LYS A 16 27.32 23.68 -1.57
C LYS A 16 26.83 22.25 -1.85
N PHE A 17 27.28 21.64 -2.94
CA PHE A 17 26.92 20.25 -3.26
C PHE A 17 27.43 19.28 -2.19
N ASN A 18 28.68 19.44 -1.74
CA ASN A 18 29.26 18.63 -0.68
C ASN A 18 28.55 18.83 0.66
N ALA A 19 28.16 20.06 1.00
CA ALA A 19 27.40 20.36 2.20
C ALA A 19 26.01 19.70 2.16
N VAL A 20 25.31 19.76 1.02
CA VAL A 20 24.03 19.09 0.82
C VAL A 20 24.18 17.57 0.95
N ALA A 21 25.17 16.98 0.28
CA ALA A 21 25.42 15.54 0.34
C ALA A 21 25.67 15.06 1.78
N ARG A 22 26.55 15.77 2.52
CA ARG A 22 26.85 15.44 3.93
C ARG A 22 25.63 15.55 4.83
N LEU A 23 24.82 16.60 4.67
CA LEU A 23 23.61 16.78 5.48
C LEU A 23 22.54 15.75 5.13
N SER A 24 22.41 15.38 3.85
CA SER A 24 21.51 14.32 3.41
C SER A 24 21.90 12.97 3.99
N GLN A 25 23.19 12.62 3.89
CA GLN A 25 23.71 11.38 4.44
C GLN A 25 23.53 11.31 5.95
N ALA A 26 23.81 12.38 6.68
CA ALA A 26 23.58 12.43 8.12
C ALA A 26 22.09 12.26 8.49
N LEU A 27 21.15 12.74 7.66
CA LEU A 27 19.73 12.49 7.91
C LEU A 27 19.35 11.03 7.65
N GLU A 28 19.94 10.41 6.63
CA GLU A 28 19.73 9.00 6.34
C GLU A 28 20.31 8.11 7.45
N GLU A 29 21.56 8.32 7.85
CA GLU A 29 22.19 7.51 8.91
C GLU A 29 21.44 7.56 10.25
N ASN A 30 20.70 8.65 10.51
CA ASN A 30 20.00 8.84 11.79
C ASN A 30 18.51 8.46 11.75
N PHE A 31 17.91 8.14 10.60
CA PHE A 31 16.45 7.90 10.58
C PHE A 31 16.05 6.63 11.32
N ILE A 32 16.90 5.59 11.30
CA ILE A 32 16.67 4.32 12.01
C ILE A 32 16.73 4.57 13.52
N THR A 33 17.85 5.12 14.00
CA THR A 33 18.04 5.45 15.43
C THR A 33 16.96 6.41 15.95
N LEU A 34 16.56 7.39 15.14
CA LEU A 34 15.46 8.29 15.50
C LEU A 34 14.12 7.52 15.54
N GLY A 35 13.89 6.60 14.60
CA GLY A 35 12.73 5.72 14.59
C GLY A 35 12.63 4.83 15.83
N GLU A 36 13.73 4.24 16.27
CA GLU A 36 13.87 3.46 17.50
C GLU A 36 13.46 4.28 18.73
N LEU A 37 14.13 5.42 18.97
CA LEU A 37 13.86 6.29 20.10
C LEU A 37 12.42 6.79 20.13
N LEU A 38 11.88 7.14 18.95
CA LEU A 38 10.49 7.56 18.83
C LEU A 38 9.52 6.39 19.11
N SER A 39 9.87 5.16 18.73
CA SER A 39 9.05 3.98 18.99
C SER A 39 8.98 3.70 20.49
N ASP A 40 10.13 3.72 21.16
CA ASP A 40 10.23 3.56 22.62
C ASP A 40 9.42 4.62 23.37
N ILE A 41 9.59 5.90 22.99
CA ILE A 41 8.82 7.00 23.59
C ILE A 41 7.32 6.81 23.39
N LYS A 42 6.90 6.36 22.20
CA LYS A 42 5.49 6.18 21.87
C LYS A 42 4.89 4.99 22.62
N ARG A 43 5.56 3.84 22.62
CA ARG A 43 5.14 2.60 23.31
C ARG A 43 5.11 2.77 24.82
N GLY A 44 6.17 3.35 25.38
CA GLY A 44 6.29 3.68 26.80
C GLY A 44 5.43 4.87 27.24
N LYS A 45 4.75 5.55 26.32
CA LYS A 45 4.00 6.80 26.55
C LYS A 45 4.84 7.85 27.29
N LEU A 46 6.15 7.89 27.03
CA LEU A 46 7.10 8.71 27.77
C LEU A 46 6.86 10.21 27.58
N PHE A 47 6.22 10.59 26.47
CA PHE A 47 5.76 11.95 26.22
C PHE A 47 4.86 12.51 27.33
N LYS A 48 4.16 11.64 28.09
CA LYS A 48 3.35 12.06 29.24
C LYS A 48 4.20 12.56 30.41
N PHE A 49 5.43 12.08 30.59
CA PHE A 49 6.33 12.60 31.62
C PHE A 49 6.71 14.06 31.37
N LYS A 50 6.72 14.48 30.11
CA LYS A 50 6.90 15.88 29.72
C LYS A 50 5.61 16.70 29.70
N GLY A 51 4.49 16.12 30.13
CA GLY A 51 3.20 16.82 30.24
C GLY A 51 2.36 16.85 28.96
N TYR A 52 2.76 16.14 27.90
CA TYR A 52 2.00 16.10 26.66
C TYR A 52 0.87 15.07 26.70
N SER A 53 -0.25 15.41 26.08
CA SER A 53 -1.44 14.54 26.06
C SER A 53 -1.31 13.40 25.04
N THR A 54 -0.69 13.70 23.90
CA THR A 54 -0.54 12.77 22.77
C THR A 54 0.88 12.80 22.22
N PHE A 55 1.31 11.68 21.63
CA PHE A 55 2.61 11.59 20.95
C PHE A 55 2.74 12.62 19.81
N LYS A 56 1.65 12.88 19.08
CA LYS A 56 1.59 13.90 18.03
C LYS A 56 1.97 15.29 18.56
N GLU A 57 1.31 15.71 19.64
CA GLU A 57 1.55 17.02 20.25
C GLU A 57 3.01 17.17 20.71
N PHE A 58 3.55 16.11 21.30
CA PHE A 58 4.94 16.05 21.74
C PHE A 58 5.94 16.26 20.60
N VAL A 59 5.84 15.49 19.51
CA VAL A 59 6.80 15.57 18.40
C VAL A 59 6.71 16.89 17.63
N GLU A 60 5.50 17.42 17.48
CA GLU A 60 5.28 18.69 16.77
C GLU A 60 5.75 19.88 17.60
N THR A 61 5.56 19.86 18.92
CA THR A 61 5.91 20.99 19.81
C THR A 61 7.39 20.99 20.19
N GLU A 62 7.91 19.84 20.63
CA GLU A 62 9.26 19.76 21.19
C GLU A 62 10.34 19.71 20.10
N TYR A 63 10.09 18.93 19.05
CA TYR A 63 11.09 18.67 18.00
C TYR A 63 10.77 19.36 16.67
N LYS A 64 9.65 20.09 16.58
CA LYS A 64 9.19 20.76 15.35
C LYS A 64 9.11 19.81 14.15
N MET A 65 8.87 18.53 14.42
CA MET A 65 8.79 17.48 13.42
C MET A 65 7.33 17.15 13.13
N SER A 66 6.99 16.96 11.85
CA SER A 66 5.63 16.55 11.50
C SER A 66 5.30 15.19 12.12
N SER A 67 4.10 15.05 12.68
CA SER A 67 3.65 13.78 13.24
C SER A 67 3.58 12.65 12.22
N SER A 68 3.38 12.98 10.93
CA SER A 68 3.43 12.03 9.82
C SER A 68 4.84 11.46 9.63
N LEU A 69 5.87 12.31 9.59
CA LEU A 69 7.27 11.86 9.47
C LEU A 69 7.69 11.01 10.67
N ALA A 70 7.39 11.48 11.89
CA ALA A 70 7.68 10.73 13.10
C ALA A 70 6.99 9.35 13.09
N SER A 71 5.72 9.29 12.66
CA SER A 71 4.99 8.02 12.56
C SER A 71 5.59 7.09 11.52
N LYS A 72 6.06 7.62 10.39
CA LYS A 72 6.72 6.83 9.35
C LYS A 72 8.05 6.23 9.82
N MET A 73 8.87 6.99 10.55
CA MET A 73 10.12 6.51 11.15
C MET A 73 9.87 5.40 12.16
N VAL A 74 8.92 5.60 13.07
CA VAL A 74 8.49 4.57 14.03
C VAL A 74 8.03 3.30 13.30
N GLN A 75 7.16 3.44 12.30
CA GLN A 75 6.64 2.29 11.55
C GLN A 75 7.71 1.55 10.75
N THR A 76 8.75 2.25 10.28
CA THR A 76 9.88 1.62 9.60
C THR A 76 10.74 0.84 10.56
N PHE A 77 11.07 1.41 11.72
CA PHE A 77 11.80 0.69 12.76
C PHE A 77 11.01 -0.55 13.23
N ASP A 78 9.74 -0.37 13.60
CA ASP A 78 8.87 -1.45 14.09
C ASP A 78 8.78 -2.60 13.07
N LEU A 79 8.58 -2.29 11.78
CA LEU A 79 8.40 -3.33 10.77
C LEU A 79 9.71 -4.01 10.38
N PHE A 80 10.75 -3.25 10.04
CA PHE A 80 11.93 -3.84 9.42
C PHE A 80 12.94 -4.34 10.45
N ILE A 81 13.12 -3.63 11.56
CA ILE A 81 14.05 -4.05 12.63
C ILE A 81 13.33 -5.04 13.56
N GLU A 82 12.21 -4.65 14.19
CA GLU A 82 11.63 -5.50 15.23
C GLU A 82 10.83 -6.69 14.69
N GLU A 83 10.00 -6.49 13.67
CA GLU A 83 9.21 -7.60 13.11
C GLU A 83 10.05 -8.49 12.19
N MET A 84 10.83 -7.91 11.27
CA MET A 84 11.57 -8.68 10.26
C MET A 84 13.02 -9.02 10.62
N ASP A 85 13.57 -8.46 11.71
CA ASP A 85 14.96 -8.69 12.15
C ASP A 85 16.00 -8.35 11.07
N VAL A 86 15.72 -7.35 10.23
CA VAL A 86 16.69 -6.79 9.29
C VAL A 86 17.66 -5.90 10.06
N ASP A 87 18.95 -5.95 9.74
CA ASP A 87 19.93 -5.11 10.42
C ASP A 87 19.90 -3.64 9.95
N GLU A 88 20.31 -2.74 10.85
CA GLU A 88 20.33 -1.30 10.60
C GLU A 88 21.24 -0.89 9.43
N ILE A 89 22.32 -1.63 9.16
CA ILE A 89 23.26 -1.31 8.09
C ILE A 89 22.57 -1.52 6.74
N SER A 90 21.94 -2.67 6.54
CA SER A 90 21.17 -2.95 5.32
C SER A 90 20.03 -1.95 5.12
N LEU A 91 19.32 -1.55 6.18
CA LEU A 91 18.24 -0.55 6.03
C LEU A 91 18.76 0.85 5.69
N ASN A 92 19.93 1.24 6.22
CA ASN A 92 20.58 2.49 5.84
C ASN A 92 21.06 2.47 4.39
N GLU A 93 21.57 1.34 3.89
CA GLU A 93 21.94 1.17 2.48
C GLU A 93 20.72 1.25 1.54
N ILE A 94 19.56 0.73 1.96
CA ILE A 94 18.30 0.88 1.22
C ILE A 94 17.82 2.34 1.29
N GLY A 95 17.90 2.98 2.46
CA GLY A 95 17.50 4.36 2.66
C GLY A 95 15.99 4.54 2.84
N PHE A 96 15.64 5.63 3.51
CA PHE A 96 14.29 5.86 4.03
C PHE A 96 13.20 5.85 2.96
N ASP A 97 13.42 6.53 1.83
CA ASP A 97 12.39 6.68 0.80
C ASP A 97 12.01 5.35 0.14
N ARG A 98 13.00 4.49 -0.13
CA ARG A 98 12.75 3.15 -0.70
C ARG A 98 11.98 2.27 0.29
N LEU A 99 12.39 2.26 1.56
CA LEU A 99 11.67 1.56 2.62
C LEU A 99 10.23 2.03 2.75
N GLN A 100 9.97 3.35 2.68
CA GLN A 100 8.60 3.88 2.72
C GLN A 100 7.74 3.41 1.54
N MET A 101 8.33 3.19 0.37
CA MET A 101 7.60 2.73 -0.83
C MET A 101 7.19 1.26 -0.72
N ILE A 102 8.08 0.39 -0.24
CA ILE A 102 7.80 -1.05 -0.09
C ILE A 102 7.00 -1.39 1.16
N ARG A 103 7.04 -0.56 2.21
CA ARG A 103 6.38 -0.81 3.50
C ARG A 103 4.92 -1.30 3.38
N PRO A 104 4.04 -0.69 2.57
CA PRO A 104 2.65 -1.13 2.47
C PRO A 104 2.47 -2.48 1.77
N LEU A 105 3.45 -2.92 0.99
CA LEU A 105 3.47 -4.22 0.32
C LEU A 105 3.94 -5.29 1.30
N VAL A 106 5.09 -5.03 1.94
CA VAL A 106 5.64 -5.87 3.01
C VAL A 106 4.61 -6.15 4.11
N GLN A 107 3.88 -5.12 4.57
CA GLN A 107 2.85 -5.29 5.61
C GLN A 107 1.69 -6.21 5.21
N LYS A 108 1.41 -6.36 3.90
CA LYS A 108 0.30 -7.17 3.39
C LYS A 108 0.72 -8.55 2.91
N SER A 109 2.01 -8.74 2.69
CA SER A 109 2.61 -9.94 2.13
C SER A 109 2.97 -10.98 3.18
N ASP A 110 3.04 -12.24 2.75
CA ASP A 110 3.55 -13.36 3.53
C ASP A 110 5.08 -13.29 3.69
N TRP A 111 5.63 -14.01 4.68
CA TRP A 111 7.06 -13.92 5.04
C TRP A 111 8.04 -14.05 3.86
N GLY A 112 7.81 -14.98 2.92
CA GLY A 112 8.70 -15.12 1.76
C GLY A 112 8.68 -13.91 0.82
N GLU A 113 7.49 -13.34 0.59
CA GLU A 113 7.35 -12.14 -0.24
C GLU A 113 7.92 -10.89 0.46
N ARG A 114 7.92 -10.85 1.80
CA ARG A 114 8.49 -9.72 2.55
C ARG A 114 9.99 -9.58 2.30
N ASP A 115 10.72 -10.68 2.35
CA ASP A 115 12.17 -10.70 2.12
C ASP A 115 12.48 -10.30 0.68
N GLU A 116 11.72 -10.82 -0.30
CA GLU A 116 11.86 -10.43 -1.71
C GLU A 116 11.69 -8.91 -1.91
N TRP A 117 10.73 -8.28 -1.22
CA TRP A 117 10.56 -6.83 -1.30
C TRP A 117 11.73 -6.05 -0.71
N VAL A 118 12.37 -6.55 0.35
CA VAL A 118 13.55 -5.94 0.94
C VAL A 118 14.75 -6.08 0.00
N ASP A 119 14.96 -7.26 -0.56
CA ASP A 119 16.01 -7.53 -1.54
C ASP A 119 15.84 -6.63 -2.78
N LEU A 120 14.65 -6.57 -3.37
CA LEU A 120 14.35 -5.69 -4.49
C LEU A 120 14.59 -4.21 -4.17
N ALA A 121 14.29 -3.77 -2.96
CA ALA A 121 14.53 -2.40 -2.54
C ALA A 121 16.02 -2.08 -2.38
N SER A 122 16.85 -3.09 -2.06
CA SER A 122 18.30 -2.95 -1.99
C SER A 122 18.93 -2.85 -3.38
N GLU A 123 18.47 -3.66 -4.32
CA GLU A 123 19.04 -3.77 -5.68
C GLU A 123 18.60 -2.65 -6.62
N LEU A 124 17.32 -2.27 -6.57
CA LEU A 124 16.72 -1.33 -7.52
C LEU A 124 16.89 0.13 -7.10
N SER A 125 17.02 1.00 -8.12
CA SER A 125 16.94 2.43 -7.91
C SER A 125 15.51 2.87 -7.51
N THR A 126 15.38 4.03 -6.88
CA THR A 126 14.07 4.59 -6.49
C THR A 126 13.10 4.74 -7.66
N ALA A 127 13.60 4.98 -8.88
CA ALA A 127 12.78 5.08 -10.08
C ALA A 127 12.29 3.71 -10.56
N ASP A 128 13.22 2.75 -10.65
CA ASP A 128 12.91 1.40 -11.13
C ASP A 128 12.02 0.66 -10.14
N LEU A 129 12.27 0.81 -8.83
CA LEU A 129 11.42 0.25 -7.79
C LEU A 129 9.97 0.77 -7.88
N ARG A 130 9.79 2.06 -8.22
CA ARG A 130 8.46 2.64 -8.39
C ARG A 130 7.75 2.06 -9.62
N GLU A 131 8.47 1.85 -10.71
CA GLU A 131 7.94 1.21 -11.91
C GLU A 131 7.56 -0.25 -11.63
N HIS A 132 8.45 -1.00 -10.99
CA HIS A 132 8.20 -2.39 -10.59
C HIS A 132 6.97 -2.53 -9.68
N ILE A 133 6.84 -1.66 -8.66
CA ILE A 133 5.65 -1.64 -7.78
C ILE A 133 4.38 -1.32 -8.57
N LYS A 134 4.46 -0.46 -9.59
CA LYS A 134 3.31 -0.13 -10.43
C LYS A 134 2.90 -1.34 -11.28
N GLU A 135 3.84 -1.99 -11.94
CA GLU A 135 3.60 -3.21 -12.72
C GLU A 135 3.04 -4.33 -11.84
N TYR A 136 3.62 -4.57 -10.68
CA TYR A 136 3.12 -5.55 -9.70
C TYR A 136 1.66 -5.27 -9.31
N ARG A 137 1.31 -4.01 -9.05
CA ARG A 137 -0.07 -3.63 -8.73
C ARG A 137 -1.03 -3.75 -9.90
N GLU A 138 -0.56 -3.56 -11.13
CA GLU A 138 -1.36 -3.77 -12.34
C GLU A 138 -1.61 -5.27 -12.54
N GLN A 139 -0.58 -6.11 -12.40
CA GLN A 139 -0.70 -7.57 -12.47
C GLN A 139 -1.64 -8.11 -11.38
N GLN A 140 -1.56 -7.62 -10.15
CA GLN A 140 -2.48 -7.99 -9.07
C GLN A 140 -3.93 -7.62 -9.40
N LYS A 141 -4.18 -6.46 -10.03
CA LYS A 141 -5.53 -6.06 -10.47
C LYS A 141 -6.03 -6.91 -11.63
N GLU A 142 -5.15 -7.30 -12.54
CA GLU A 142 -5.49 -8.17 -13.67
C GLU A 142 -5.76 -9.61 -13.19
N ALA A 143 -4.99 -10.12 -12.25
CA ALA A 143 -5.21 -11.42 -11.62
C ALA A 143 -6.47 -11.45 -10.74
N ASP A 144 -6.79 -10.35 -10.07
CA ASP A 144 -8.05 -10.15 -9.32
C ASP A 144 -9.23 -9.75 -10.24
N THR A 145 -9.07 -9.86 -11.56
CA THR A 145 -10.23 -9.81 -12.48
C THR A 145 -11.07 -11.05 -12.23
N ASP A 146 -11.99 -10.93 -11.27
CA ASP A 146 -12.94 -11.98 -10.90
C ASP A 146 -13.57 -12.56 -12.16
N VAL A 147 -13.23 -13.80 -12.47
CA VAL A 147 -13.73 -14.53 -13.64
C VAL A 147 -15.27 -14.48 -13.67
N LYS A 148 -15.93 -14.42 -12.49
CA LYS A 148 -17.38 -14.22 -12.39
C LYS A 148 -17.81 -12.87 -12.93
N LYS A 149 -17.08 -11.79 -12.63
CA LYS A 149 -17.35 -10.46 -13.17
C LYS A 149 -17.22 -10.46 -14.69
N VAL A 150 -16.20 -11.13 -15.25
CA VAL A 150 -16.04 -11.28 -16.70
C VAL A 150 -17.23 -12.02 -17.31
N TYR A 151 -17.67 -13.12 -16.71
CA TYR A 151 -18.85 -13.85 -17.19
C TYR A 151 -20.15 -13.04 -17.08
N ILE A 152 -20.32 -12.30 -15.99
CA ILE A 152 -21.47 -11.41 -15.79
C ILE A 152 -21.47 -10.32 -16.87
N ASP A 153 -20.33 -9.68 -17.11
CA ASP A 153 -20.22 -8.62 -18.11
C ASP A 153 -20.46 -9.17 -19.54
N GLN A 154 -19.90 -10.34 -19.88
CA GLN A 154 -20.20 -11.01 -21.15
C GLN A 154 -21.68 -11.37 -21.31
N TYR A 155 -22.33 -11.85 -20.25
CA TYR A 155 -23.75 -12.17 -20.27
C TYR A 155 -24.60 -10.91 -20.44
N MET A 156 -24.27 -9.84 -19.72
CA MET A 156 -24.94 -8.55 -19.85
C MET A 156 -24.79 -7.98 -21.27
N GLU A 157 -23.60 -8.03 -21.88
CA GLU A 157 -23.39 -7.62 -23.26
C GLU A 157 -24.23 -8.42 -24.26
N LYS A 158 -24.32 -9.76 -24.10
CA LYS A 158 -25.22 -10.59 -24.92
C LYS A 158 -26.68 -10.18 -24.79
N MET A 159 -27.12 -9.87 -23.56
CA MET A 159 -28.48 -9.41 -23.32
C MET A 159 -28.72 -8.03 -23.94
N LEU A 160 -27.77 -7.10 -23.84
CA LEU A 160 -27.87 -5.78 -24.46
C LEU A 160 -27.97 -5.88 -25.98
N ALA A 161 -27.16 -6.74 -26.60
CA ALA A 161 -27.21 -7.02 -28.02
C ALA A 161 -28.53 -7.71 -28.43
N TRP A 162 -28.99 -8.69 -27.66
CA TRP A 162 -30.22 -9.43 -27.98
C TRP A 162 -31.48 -8.57 -27.85
N PHE A 163 -31.57 -7.78 -26.78
CA PHE A 163 -32.68 -6.84 -26.58
C PHE A 163 -32.48 -5.52 -27.33
N ASN A 164 -31.35 -5.36 -28.01
CA ASN A 164 -30.92 -4.16 -28.74
C ASN A 164 -31.22 -2.86 -27.95
N CYS A 165 -30.78 -2.82 -26.70
CA CYS A 165 -31.12 -1.72 -25.79
C CYS A 165 -29.92 -1.29 -24.95
N SER A 166 -30.05 -0.11 -24.34
CA SER A 166 -29.01 0.41 -23.45
C SER A 166 -29.02 -0.32 -22.10
N ARG A 167 -27.90 -0.26 -21.36
CA ARG A 167 -27.79 -0.88 -20.02
C ARG A 167 -28.82 -0.35 -19.03
N ALA A 168 -29.13 0.94 -19.11
CA ALA A 168 -30.16 1.56 -18.28
C ALA A 168 -31.55 0.98 -18.58
N GLU A 169 -31.86 0.78 -19.87
CA GLU A 169 -33.14 0.24 -20.31
C GLU A 169 -33.28 -1.25 -19.99
N LEU A 170 -32.20 -2.04 -20.15
CA LEU A 170 -32.18 -3.44 -19.74
C LEU A 170 -32.41 -3.58 -18.24
N ASN A 171 -31.71 -2.78 -17.42
CA ASN A 171 -31.89 -2.80 -15.96
C ASN A 171 -33.32 -2.43 -15.56
N PHE A 172 -33.93 -1.45 -16.23
CA PHE A 172 -35.32 -1.10 -16.00
C PHE A 172 -36.28 -2.25 -16.35
N LYS A 173 -36.08 -2.92 -17.49
CA LYS A 173 -36.88 -4.09 -17.90
C LYS A 173 -36.72 -5.27 -16.93
N LEU A 174 -35.50 -5.52 -16.45
CA LEU A 174 -35.23 -6.55 -15.45
C LEU A 174 -35.89 -6.21 -14.11
N ALA A 175 -35.84 -4.95 -13.69
CA ALA A 175 -36.51 -4.51 -12.47
C ALA A 175 -38.03 -4.69 -12.54
N LEU A 176 -38.65 -4.39 -13.69
CA LEU A 176 -40.07 -4.69 -13.93
C LEU A 176 -40.34 -6.20 -13.91
N TYR A 177 -39.49 -7.00 -14.54
CA TYR A 177 -39.66 -8.46 -14.59
C TYR A 177 -39.60 -9.10 -13.20
N PHE A 178 -38.73 -8.59 -12.32
CA PHE A 178 -38.56 -9.08 -10.95
C PHE A 178 -39.36 -8.31 -9.89
N GLN A 179 -40.24 -7.38 -10.29
CA GLN A 179 -40.93 -6.49 -9.33
C GLN A 179 -41.78 -7.27 -8.30
N ASP A 180 -42.37 -8.38 -8.74
CA ASP A 180 -43.25 -9.24 -7.93
C ASP A 180 -42.54 -10.52 -7.46
N ALA A 181 -41.23 -10.63 -7.70
CA ALA A 181 -40.46 -11.82 -7.38
C ALA A 181 -40.07 -11.84 -5.90
N ASP A 182 -40.24 -12.99 -5.25
CA ASP A 182 -39.75 -13.20 -3.89
C ASP A 182 -38.22 -13.32 -3.89
N ALA A 183 -37.56 -12.35 -3.24
CA ALA A 183 -36.11 -12.29 -3.13
C ALA A 183 -35.50 -13.52 -2.44
N GLU A 184 -36.20 -14.17 -1.50
CA GLU A 184 -35.71 -15.38 -0.85
C GLU A 184 -35.79 -16.60 -1.77
N ALA A 185 -36.89 -16.76 -2.50
CA ALA A 185 -37.04 -17.80 -3.51
C ALA A 185 -36.01 -17.67 -4.64
N VAL A 186 -35.78 -16.44 -5.13
CA VAL A 186 -34.76 -16.17 -6.16
C VAL A 186 -33.36 -16.50 -5.65
N LYS A 187 -33.00 -16.09 -4.41
CA LYS A 187 -31.71 -16.44 -3.81
C LYS A 187 -31.51 -17.95 -3.67
N LYS A 188 -32.56 -18.69 -3.29
CA LYS A 188 -32.52 -20.15 -3.19
C LYS A 188 -32.27 -20.80 -4.56
N LEU A 189 -32.98 -20.35 -5.58
CA LEU A 189 -32.83 -20.84 -6.95
C LEU A 189 -31.44 -20.53 -7.53
N VAL A 190 -30.87 -19.36 -7.23
CA VAL A 190 -29.49 -19.01 -7.60
C VAL A 190 -28.50 -19.95 -6.92
N LYS A 191 -28.65 -20.23 -5.61
CA LYS A 191 -27.77 -21.16 -4.88
C LYS A 191 -27.85 -22.59 -5.42
N GLU A 192 -29.05 -23.06 -5.76
CA GLU A 192 -29.24 -24.39 -6.34
C GLU A 192 -28.58 -24.51 -7.71
N ARG A 193 -28.77 -23.52 -8.59
CA ARG A 193 -28.11 -23.48 -9.91
C ARG A 193 -26.59 -23.34 -9.80
N GLN A 194 -26.11 -22.55 -8.86
CA GLN A 194 -24.67 -22.40 -8.62
C GLN A 194 -24.04 -23.73 -8.18
N ARG A 195 -24.67 -24.46 -7.27
CA ARG A 195 -24.21 -25.79 -6.85
C ARG A 195 -24.25 -26.81 -7.98
N ALA A 196 -25.31 -26.80 -8.79
CA ALA A 196 -25.40 -27.68 -9.95
C ALA A 196 -24.28 -27.41 -10.96
N PHE A 197 -24.01 -26.14 -11.26
CA PHE A 197 -22.93 -25.73 -12.15
C PHE A 197 -21.54 -26.10 -11.60
N GLU A 198 -21.30 -25.90 -10.30
CA GLU A 198 -20.04 -26.32 -9.64
C GLU A 198 -19.84 -27.84 -9.68
N THR A 199 -20.93 -28.62 -9.58
CA THR A 199 -20.89 -30.09 -9.69
C THR A 199 -20.59 -30.53 -11.13
N GLU A 200 -21.23 -29.91 -12.13
CA GLU A 200 -20.99 -30.19 -13.56
C GLU A 200 -19.54 -29.88 -13.99
N LEU A 201 -18.97 -28.80 -13.44
CA LEU A 201 -17.56 -28.43 -13.66
C LEU A 201 -16.58 -29.43 -13.04
N GLN A 202 -16.92 -30.06 -11.93
CA GLN A 202 -16.10 -31.10 -11.30
C GLN A 202 -16.15 -32.40 -12.11
N THR A 203 -17.33 -32.84 -12.55
CA THR A 203 -17.46 -34.02 -13.42
C THR A 203 -16.77 -33.84 -14.78
N ASN A 204 -16.84 -32.65 -15.39
CA ASN A 204 -16.13 -32.37 -16.64
C ASN A 204 -14.60 -32.30 -16.49
N LYS A 205 -14.06 -32.13 -15.28
CA LYS A 205 -12.62 -32.22 -15.00
C LYS A 205 -12.14 -33.65 -14.75
N GLU A 206 -13.02 -34.53 -14.24
CA GLU A 206 -12.71 -35.95 -14.03
C GLU A 206 -12.84 -36.79 -15.31
N ASP A 207 -13.61 -36.32 -16.30
CA ASP A 207 -13.79 -36.97 -17.62
C ASP A 207 -12.86 -36.42 -18.73
N ALA A 208 -11.92 -35.52 -18.40
CA ALA A 208 -10.89 -35.07 -19.34
C ALA A 208 -9.66 -36.01 -19.29
N PRO A 209 -9.22 -36.61 -20.42
CA PRO A 209 -8.06 -37.51 -20.45
C PRO A 209 -6.73 -36.82 -20.15
#